data_AF-A0A2E5D491-F1
#
_entry.id   AF-A0A2E5D491-F1
#
_cell.length_a   1.000
_cell.length_b   1.000
_cell.length_c   1.000
_cell.angle_alpha   90.00
_cell.angle_beta   90.00
_cell.angle_gamma   90.00
#
_symmetry.space_group_name_H-M   'P 1'
#
loop_
_entity.id
_entity.type
_entity.pdbx_description
1 polymer ?
#
loop_
_entity_poly.entity_id
_entity_poly.type
_entity_poly.pdbx_seq_one_letter_code
_entity_poly.pdbx_strand_id
1 'polypeptide(L)'
;MRRSQELTKFIRRRPPWFWWTLAQLLAGAFAVASWSFCLFLFSVPERPWNYETLRKLGRISPVQSYDPIEAPEGTSADPQILLSKFYSLSNQQLAAHNLRFKRNYITNFAKPEVVHYVEGTYQLTTIRQLTETDFFHPGLACRFEAIVQADELAEPSPYPVILELLLPLDTPVPDSFYPMGHLLTLKYLEHRALILHASRTGTVKEPQLCLTVVPLAFQNYRDPDGNPLPLATPDPLRVSAEFPVLTENKPE
;
A
#
# COMPACT_ATOMS: atom_id res chain seq x y z
N MET A 1 24.10 49.90 58.81
CA MET A 1 22.98 49.98 57.84
C MET A 1 23.40 49.94 56.35
N ARG A 2 24.57 50.47 55.95
CA ARG A 2 24.98 50.50 54.52
C ARG A 2 25.30 49.11 53.93
N ARG A 3 25.87 48.20 54.74
CA ARG A 3 26.29 46.85 54.33
C ARG A 3 25.13 45.89 54.04
N SER A 4 24.00 46.04 54.74
CA SER A 4 22.79 45.25 54.48
C SER A 4 22.11 45.67 53.17
N GLN A 5 22.07 46.98 52.89
CA GLN A 5 21.50 47.50 51.65
C GLN A 5 22.31 47.07 50.40
N GLU A 6 23.63 47.05 50.49
CA GLU A 6 24.56 46.52 49.47
C GLU A 6 24.31 45.02 49.17
N LEU A 7 24.13 44.20 50.21
CA LEU A 7 23.82 42.77 50.08
C LEU A 7 22.46 42.53 49.40
N THR A 8 21.41 43.26 49.77
CA THR A 8 20.10 43.17 49.10
C THR A 8 20.17 43.63 47.63
N LYS A 9 20.94 44.68 47.32
CA LYS A 9 21.17 45.11 45.92
C LYS A 9 21.94 44.06 45.12
N PHE A 10 22.92 43.39 45.74
CA PHE A 10 23.70 42.32 45.12
C PHE A 10 22.85 41.07 44.83
N ILE A 11 21.97 40.69 45.77
CA ILE A 11 21.02 39.58 45.58
C ILE A 11 20.01 39.91 44.48
N ARG A 12 19.51 41.16 44.42
CA ARG A 12 18.56 41.63 43.38
C ARG A 12 19.21 41.80 42.00
N ARG A 13 20.54 41.86 41.91
CA ARG A 13 21.34 41.98 40.67
C ARG A 13 21.80 40.65 40.08
N ARG A 14 21.53 39.50 40.72
CA ARG A 14 21.87 38.22 40.12
C ARG A 14 21.05 38.07 38.83
N PRO A 15 21.70 37.93 37.66
CA PRO A 15 20.98 37.57 36.44
C PRO A 15 20.16 36.31 36.73
N PRO A 16 18.97 36.15 36.12
CA PRO A 16 18.13 34.98 36.34
C PRO A 16 18.75 33.76 35.64
N TRP A 17 19.99 33.41 35.99
CA TRP A 17 20.81 32.35 35.40
C TRP A 17 20.08 31.03 35.39
N PHE A 18 19.35 30.71 36.45
CA PHE A 18 18.50 29.52 36.51
C PHE A 18 17.46 29.49 35.38
N TRP A 19 16.69 30.57 35.22
CA TRP A 19 15.66 30.68 34.16
C TRP A 19 16.29 30.72 32.77
N TRP A 20 17.44 31.37 32.62
CA TRP A 20 18.21 31.36 31.38
C TRP A 20 18.69 29.95 31.01
N THR A 21 19.31 29.22 31.94
CA THR A 21 19.77 27.84 31.72
C THR A 21 18.60 26.90 31.47
N LEU A 22 17.48 27.08 32.17
CA LEU A 22 16.27 26.31 31.96
C LEU A 22 15.69 26.58 30.56
N ALA A 23 15.63 27.85 30.14
CA ALA A 23 15.18 28.22 28.81
C ALA A 23 16.06 27.61 27.72
N GLN A 24 17.39 27.63 27.88
CA GLN A 24 18.32 27.01 26.94
C GLN A 24 18.18 25.48 26.88
N LEU A 25 17.99 24.84 28.04
CA LEU A 25 17.75 23.39 28.11
C LEU A 25 16.45 23.02 27.42
N LEU A 26 15.36 23.75 27.70
CA LEU A 26 14.07 23.55 27.04
C LEU A 26 14.14 23.80 25.53
N ALA A 27 14.85 24.85 25.10
CA ALA A 27 15.06 25.13 23.68
C ALA A 27 15.86 24.01 22.99
N GLY A 28 16.92 23.51 23.64
CA GLY A 28 17.68 22.35 23.15
C GLY A 28 16.83 21.09 23.06
N ALA A 29 16.06 20.77 24.11
CA ALA A 29 15.15 19.63 24.11
C ALA A 29 14.07 19.76 23.02
N PHE A 30 13.50 20.95 22.84
CA PHE A 30 12.53 21.22 21.79
C PHE A 30 13.15 21.09 20.39
N ALA A 31 14.37 21.55 20.19
CA ALA A 31 15.09 21.40 18.91
C ALA A 31 15.31 19.92 18.58
N VAL A 32 15.77 19.11 19.54
CA VAL A 32 15.93 17.66 19.33
C VAL A 32 14.59 16.98 19.09
N ALA A 33 13.57 17.29 19.89
CA ALA A 33 12.23 16.70 19.73
C ALA A 33 11.61 17.05 18.37
N SER A 34 11.70 18.31 17.94
CA SER A 34 11.22 18.77 16.63
C SER A 34 11.94 18.06 15.48
N TRP A 35 13.27 17.94 15.58
CA TRP A 35 14.06 17.24 14.56
C TRP A 35 13.73 15.74 14.50
N SER A 36 13.68 15.05 15.64
CA SER A 36 13.30 13.62 15.70
C SER A 36 11.87 13.38 15.20
N PHE A 37 10.94 14.29 15.51
CA PHE A 37 9.58 14.25 15.01
C PHE A 37 9.53 14.35 13.49
N CYS A 38 10.27 15.28 12.89
CA CYS A 38 10.39 15.39 11.44
C CYS A 38 10.92 14.09 10.82
N LEU A 39 12.00 13.51 11.37
CA LEU A 39 12.54 12.24 10.88
C LEU A 39 11.50 11.12 10.94
N PHE A 40 10.75 11.02 12.04
CA PHE A 40 9.70 10.02 12.19
C PHE A 40 8.55 10.22 11.19
N LEU A 41 8.11 11.46 11.00
CA LEU A 41 7.02 11.81 10.09
C LEU A 41 7.36 11.44 8.64
N PHE A 42 8.58 11.75 8.17
CA PHE A 42 9.00 11.49 6.79
C PHE A 42 9.53 10.07 6.53
N SER A 43 10.02 9.36 7.55
CA SER A 43 10.63 8.03 7.35
C SER A 43 9.62 6.92 7.11
N VAL A 44 8.41 7.04 7.67
CA VAL A 44 7.39 5.98 7.67
C VAL A 44 6.06 6.52 7.10
N PRO A 45 6.00 6.89 5.81
CA PRO A 45 4.79 7.44 5.20
C PRO A 45 3.62 6.44 5.16
N GLU A 46 3.88 5.15 5.32
CA GLU A 46 2.87 4.08 5.32
C GLU A 46 2.02 4.01 6.60
N ARG A 47 2.36 4.77 7.64
CA ARG A 47 1.49 4.93 8.81
C ARG A 47 0.34 5.88 8.46
N PRO A 48 -0.93 5.54 8.77
CA PRO A 48 -2.08 6.35 8.36
C PRO A 48 -1.99 7.81 8.78
N TRP A 49 -1.63 8.06 10.04
CA TRP A 49 -1.50 9.41 10.57
C TRP A 49 -0.36 10.21 9.90
N ASN A 50 0.77 9.55 9.60
CA ASN A 50 1.87 10.19 8.87
C ASN A 50 1.43 10.54 7.43
N TYR A 51 0.79 9.60 6.73
CA TYR A 51 0.28 9.81 5.37
C TYR A 51 -0.66 11.01 5.30
N GLU A 52 -1.68 11.05 6.17
CA GLU A 52 -2.64 12.16 6.17
C GLU A 52 -1.99 13.50 6.48
N THR A 53 -1.06 13.53 7.42
CA THR A 53 -0.33 14.75 7.79
C THR A 53 0.53 15.24 6.61
N LEU A 54 1.31 14.35 6.01
CA LEU A 54 2.14 14.68 4.85
C LEU A 54 1.31 15.10 3.64
N ARG A 55 0.16 14.46 3.40
CA ARG A 55 -0.79 14.83 2.35
C ARG A 55 -1.33 16.23 2.57
N LYS A 56 -1.83 16.55 3.78
CA LYS A 56 -2.33 17.90 4.13
C LYS A 56 -1.26 18.98 3.99
N LEU A 57 0.00 18.63 4.21
CA LEU A 57 1.16 19.52 4.02
C LEU A 57 1.62 19.63 2.54
N GLY A 58 0.98 18.92 1.60
CA GLY A 58 1.39 18.90 0.20
C GLY A 58 2.76 18.25 -0.03
N ARG A 59 3.17 17.33 0.86
CA ARG A 59 4.48 16.64 0.81
C ARG A 59 4.40 15.21 0.27
N ILE A 60 3.19 14.72 -0.03
CA ILE A 60 2.98 13.45 -0.75
C ILE A 60 2.64 13.77 -2.19
N SER A 61 3.38 13.18 -3.12
CA SER A 61 3.05 13.24 -4.54
C SER A 61 1.81 12.38 -4.81
N PRO A 62 0.82 12.85 -5.58
CA PRO A 62 -0.30 12.02 -6.03
C PRO A 62 0.18 10.74 -6.72
N VAL A 63 -0.61 9.67 -6.64
CA VAL A 63 -0.27 8.40 -7.29
C VAL A 63 -0.13 8.61 -8.80
N GLN A 64 0.88 7.98 -9.38
CA GLN A 64 1.15 8.04 -10.82
C GLN A 64 0.79 6.72 -11.51
N SER A 65 0.23 6.84 -12.71
CA SER A 65 0.14 5.74 -13.67
C SER A 65 1.42 5.73 -14.49
N TYR A 66 1.84 4.55 -14.92
CA TYR A 66 3.05 4.35 -15.69
C TYR A 66 2.72 3.84 -17.08
N ASP A 67 3.51 4.24 -18.07
CA ASP A 67 3.64 3.45 -19.28
C ASP A 67 4.25 2.10 -18.93
N PRO A 68 3.83 0.99 -19.57
CA PRO A 68 4.34 -0.34 -19.24
C PRO A 68 5.86 -0.48 -19.28
N ILE A 69 6.54 0.33 -20.10
CA ILE A 69 8.00 0.35 -20.24
C ILE A 69 8.68 1.17 -19.14
N GLU A 70 8.04 2.25 -18.68
CA GLU A 70 8.58 3.16 -17.65
C GLU A 70 8.25 2.72 -16.23
N ALA A 71 7.38 1.73 -16.07
CA ALA A 71 7.00 1.19 -14.78
C ALA A 71 8.23 0.66 -14.01
N PRO A 72 8.22 0.78 -12.66
CA PRO A 72 9.35 0.37 -11.82
C PRO A 72 9.80 -1.06 -12.09
N GLU A 73 11.12 -1.27 -12.19
CA GLU A 73 11.67 -2.61 -12.31
C GLU A 73 11.34 -3.45 -11.08
N GLY A 74 11.02 -4.72 -11.31
CA GLY A 74 10.67 -5.65 -10.26
C GLY A 74 10.71 -7.08 -10.77
N THR A 75 10.28 -8.00 -9.91
CA THR A 75 10.20 -9.42 -10.27
C THR A 75 8.74 -9.81 -10.45
N SER A 76 8.44 -10.50 -11.54
CA SER A 76 7.15 -11.14 -11.75
C SER A 76 7.22 -12.62 -11.37
N ALA A 77 6.07 -13.19 -11.03
CA ALA A 77 5.95 -14.61 -10.72
C ALA A 77 4.56 -15.12 -11.09
N ASP A 78 4.50 -16.39 -11.48
CA ASP A 78 3.26 -17.13 -11.70
C ASP A 78 2.62 -17.54 -10.35
N PRO A 79 1.36 -18.04 -10.35
CA PRO A 79 0.68 -18.45 -9.12
C PRO A 79 1.44 -19.51 -8.30
N GLN A 80 2.15 -20.45 -8.93
CA GLN A 80 2.85 -21.52 -8.23
C GLN A 80 4.06 -20.97 -7.46
N ILE A 81 4.83 -20.10 -8.11
CA ILE A 81 5.98 -19.41 -7.51
C ILE A 81 5.48 -18.44 -6.42
N LEU A 82 4.39 -17.72 -6.66
CA LEU A 82 3.81 -16.80 -5.68
C LEU A 82 3.36 -17.54 -4.41
N LEU A 83 2.66 -18.67 -4.57
CA LEU A 83 2.21 -19.48 -3.44
C LEU A 83 3.40 -19.97 -2.61
N SER A 84 4.36 -20.67 -3.23
CA SER A 84 5.53 -21.19 -2.52
C SER A 84 6.33 -20.09 -1.82
N LYS A 85 6.47 -18.93 -2.46
CA LYS A 85 7.20 -17.78 -1.92
C LYS A 85 6.52 -17.14 -0.72
N PHE A 86 5.25 -16.76 -0.82
CA PHE A 86 4.58 -16.02 0.26
C PHE A 86 4.06 -16.93 1.37
N TYR A 87 3.73 -18.19 1.06
CA TYR A 87 3.25 -19.15 2.04
C TYR A 87 4.38 -19.68 2.95
N SER A 88 5.62 -19.71 2.47
CA SER A 88 6.78 -20.14 3.28
C SER A 88 7.28 -19.11 4.30
N LEU A 89 6.85 -17.85 4.20
CA LEU A 89 7.29 -16.78 5.12
C LEU A 89 6.75 -16.98 6.56
N SER A 90 7.30 -16.27 7.53
CA SER A 90 6.63 -16.09 8.83
C SER A 90 5.61 -14.94 8.75
N ASN A 91 4.66 -14.87 9.69
CA ASN A 91 3.71 -13.76 9.76
C ASN A 91 4.41 -12.39 9.91
N GLN A 92 5.53 -12.34 10.64
CA GLN A 92 6.33 -11.13 10.79
C GLN A 92 7.00 -10.72 9.48
N GLN A 93 7.53 -11.69 8.72
CA GLN A 93 8.13 -11.43 7.41
C GLN A 93 7.07 -10.96 6.41
N LEU A 94 5.91 -11.61 6.38
CA LEU A 94 4.80 -11.23 5.50
C LEU A 94 4.31 -9.81 5.80
N ALA A 95 4.13 -9.47 7.08
CA ALA A 95 3.76 -8.11 7.49
C ALA A 95 4.82 -7.07 7.09
N ALA A 96 6.11 -7.39 7.22
CA ALA A 96 7.19 -6.53 6.78
C ALA A 96 7.20 -6.34 5.25
N HIS A 97 6.92 -7.38 4.47
CA HIS A 97 6.75 -7.28 3.01
C HIS A 97 5.56 -6.38 2.64
N ASN A 98 4.41 -6.57 3.28
CA ASN A 98 3.21 -5.75 3.04
C ASN A 98 3.45 -4.26 3.33
N LEU A 99 4.20 -3.96 4.40
CA LEU A 99 4.63 -2.59 4.71
C LEU A 99 5.43 -1.96 3.55
N ARG A 100 6.38 -2.72 3.00
CA ARG A 100 7.24 -2.29 1.89
C ARG A 100 6.46 -2.11 0.58
N PHE A 101 5.54 -3.02 0.27
CA PHE A 101 4.68 -2.90 -0.91
C PHE A 101 3.82 -1.64 -0.85
N LYS A 102 3.16 -1.41 0.28
CA LYS A 102 2.37 -0.21 0.53
C LYS A 102 3.23 1.06 0.44
N ARG A 103 4.42 1.06 1.07
CA ARG A 103 5.38 2.18 1.01
C ARG A 103 5.82 2.50 -0.43
N ASN A 104 6.14 1.50 -1.22
CA ASN A 104 6.55 1.67 -2.61
C ASN A 104 5.45 2.37 -3.43
N TYR A 105 4.20 1.93 -3.28
CA TYR A 105 3.07 2.50 -3.99
C TYR A 105 2.77 3.95 -3.59
N ILE A 106 2.68 4.24 -2.28
CA ILE A 106 2.36 5.62 -1.80
C ILE A 106 3.47 6.63 -2.07
N THR A 107 4.71 6.18 -2.28
CA THR A 107 5.86 7.04 -2.58
C THR A 107 6.19 7.10 -4.07
N ASN A 108 5.32 6.56 -4.94
CA ASN A 108 5.55 6.45 -6.39
C ASN A 108 6.93 5.87 -6.72
N PHE A 109 7.37 4.89 -5.94
CA PHE A 109 8.64 4.20 -6.15
C PHE A 109 9.86 5.13 -6.20
N ALA A 110 9.84 6.27 -5.50
CA ALA A 110 10.96 7.21 -5.49
C ALA A 110 12.28 6.57 -5.01
N LYS A 111 12.19 5.60 -4.10
CA LYS A 111 13.28 4.73 -3.65
C LYS A 111 12.72 3.32 -3.45
N PRO A 112 12.57 2.55 -4.54
CA PRO A 112 11.86 1.28 -4.48
C PRO A 112 12.67 0.27 -3.67
N GLU A 113 12.02 -0.38 -2.70
CA GLU A 113 12.62 -1.50 -1.99
C GLU A 113 12.36 -2.81 -2.73
N VAL A 114 11.21 -3.44 -2.49
CA VAL A 114 10.84 -4.73 -3.10
C VAL A 114 9.59 -4.53 -3.96
N VAL A 115 9.71 -4.81 -5.25
CA VAL A 115 8.61 -4.69 -6.22
C VAL A 115 8.29 -6.08 -6.78
N HIS A 116 7.05 -6.52 -6.58
CA HIS A 116 6.54 -7.79 -7.08
C HIS A 116 5.31 -7.60 -7.94
N TYR A 117 5.32 -8.27 -9.08
CA TYR A 117 4.24 -8.28 -10.04
C TYR A 117 3.65 -9.68 -10.16
N VAL A 118 2.37 -9.73 -10.52
CA VAL A 118 1.64 -10.97 -10.75
C VAL A 118 1.54 -11.26 -12.24
N GLU A 119 1.77 -12.53 -12.59
CA GLU A 119 1.49 -13.09 -13.92
C GLU A 119 0.60 -14.32 -13.81
N GLY A 120 0.04 -14.74 -14.94
CA GLY A 120 -0.75 -15.95 -15.06
C GLY A 120 -2.18 -15.69 -15.49
N THR A 121 -2.96 -16.76 -15.54
CA THR A 121 -4.37 -16.72 -15.93
C THR A 121 -5.24 -16.88 -14.69
N TYR A 122 -6.26 -16.04 -14.61
CA TYR A 122 -7.13 -15.93 -13.45
C TYR A 122 -8.58 -15.90 -13.91
N GLN A 123 -9.45 -16.62 -13.21
CA GLN A 123 -10.88 -16.68 -13.49
C GLN A 123 -11.67 -15.86 -12.48
N LEU A 124 -12.52 -14.98 -12.98
CA LEU A 124 -13.31 -14.07 -12.16
C LEU A 124 -14.40 -14.84 -11.40
N THR A 125 -14.44 -14.65 -10.08
CA THR A 125 -15.40 -15.33 -9.20
C THR A 125 -16.29 -14.37 -8.42
N THR A 126 -15.90 -13.09 -8.24
CA THR A 126 -16.70 -12.10 -7.52
C THR A 126 -16.31 -10.69 -7.92
N ILE A 127 -17.27 -9.76 -7.90
CA ILE A 127 -17.04 -8.34 -8.15
C ILE A 127 -17.74 -7.53 -7.06
N ARG A 128 -17.12 -6.44 -6.62
CA ARG A 128 -17.71 -5.48 -5.70
C ARG A 128 -17.20 -4.08 -6.00
N GLN A 129 -18.10 -3.09 -6.06
CA GLN A 129 -17.68 -1.68 -6.05
C GLN A 129 -16.93 -1.30 -4.76
N LEU A 130 -15.84 -0.56 -4.94
CA LEU A 130 -15.16 0.08 -3.82
C LEU A 130 -16.02 1.21 -3.28
N THR A 131 -15.91 1.42 -1.99
CA THR A 131 -16.66 2.38 -1.19
C THR A 131 -15.71 3.41 -0.57
N GLU A 132 -16.26 4.42 0.09
CA GLU A 132 -15.45 5.43 0.78
C GLU A 132 -14.63 4.88 1.97
N THR A 133 -14.84 3.64 2.40
CA THR A 133 -14.01 3.02 3.44
C THR A 133 -12.84 2.23 2.88
N ASP A 134 -12.84 1.95 1.57
CA ASP A 134 -11.80 1.16 0.92
C ASP A 134 -10.58 2.03 0.56
N PHE A 135 -9.50 1.37 0.13
CA PHE A 135 -8.18 2.00 -0.09
C PHE A 135 -8.22 3.21 -1.03
N PHE A 136 -9.12 3.21 -2.01
CA PHE A 136 -9.47 4.36 -2.83
C PHE A 136 -10.93 4.26 -3.29
N HIS A 137 -11.48 5.39 -3.72
CA HIS A 137 -12.82 5.50 -4.30
C HIS A 137 -12.83 6.66 -5.30
N PRO A 138 -13.43 6.53 -6.50
CA PRO A 138 -14.18 5.36 -6.98
C PRO A 138 -13.27 4.21 -7.47
N GLY A 139 -13.83 3.00 -7.59
CA GLY A 139 -13.11 1.85 -8.13
C GLY A 139 -13.88 0.54 -8.01
N LEU A 140 -13.27 -0.55 -8.49
CA LEU A 140 -13.83 -1.90 -8.53
C LEU A 140 -12.85 -2.88 -7.90
N ALA A 141 -13.34 -3.76 -7.01
CA ALA A 141 -12.61 -4.92 -6.54
C ALA A 141 -13.10 -6.17 -7.27
N CYS A 142 -12.21 -6.82 -8.00
CA CYS A 142 -12.50 -8.06 -8.71
C CYS A 142 -11.73 -9.21 -8.07
N ARG A 143 -12.45 -10.22 -7.58
CA ARG A 143 -11.90 -11.47 -7.10
C ARG A 143 -11.68 -12.41 -8.26
N PHE A 144 -10.48 -12.92 -8.38
CA PHE A 144 -10.17 -13.99 -9.29
C PHE A 144 -9.52 -15.17 -8.58
N GLU A 145 -9.74 -16.37 -9.11
CA GLU A 145 -9.04 -17.60 -8.74
C GLU A 145 -8.01 -17.93 -9.80
N ALA A 146 -6.79 -18.25 -9.38
CA ALA A 146 -5.73 -18.66 -10.30
C ALA A 146 -6.10 -19.95 -11.00
N ILE A 147 -5.87 -20.00 -12.31
CA ILE A 147 -5.93 -21.23 -13.10
C ILE A 147 -4.52 -21.56 -13.54
N VAL A 148 -4.10 -22.78 -13.27
CA VAL A 148 -2.78 -23.28 -13.66
C VAL A 148 -2.92 -24.57 -14.44
N GLN A 149 -2.09 -24.68 -15.49
CA GLN A 149 -1.90 -25.89 -16.25
C GLN A 149 -0.58 -26.52 -15.80
N ALA A 150 -0.64 -27.72 -15.22
CA ALA A 150 0.53 -28.37 -14.63
C ALA A 150 1.52 -28.90 -15.69
N ASP A 151 1.02 -29.27 -16.87
CA ASP A 151 1.78 -29.76 -18.02
C ASP A 151 0.99 -29.47 -19.30
N GLU A 152 1.63 -29.44 -20.47
CA GLU A 152 1.01 -29.11 -21.77
C GLU A 152 -0.21 -29.99 -22.11
N LEU A 153 -0.25 -31.20 -21.53
CA LEU A 153 -1.29 -32.21 -21.72
C LEU A 153 -2.37 -32.19 -20.63
N ALA A 154 -2.15 -31.46 -19.53
CA ALA A 154 -3.09 -31.39 -18.43
C ALA A 154 -4.18 -30.35 -18.69
N GLU A 155 -5.39 -30.61 -18.21
CA GLU A 155 -6.46 -29.61 -18.24
C GLU A 155 -6.16 -28.48 -17.24
N PRO A 156 -6.40 -27.20 -17.62
CA PRO A 156 -6.28 -26.08 -16.69
C PRO A 156 -7.19 -26.28 -15.47
N SER A 157 -6.62 -26.15 -14.28
CA SER A 157 -7.35 -26.38 -13.02
C SER A 157 -7.17 -25.22 -12.04
N PRO A 158 -8.14 -24.99 -11.13
CA PRO A 158 -8.00 -24.00 -10.08
C PRO A 158 -6.79 -24.26 -9.20
N TYR A 159 -6.10 -23.20 -8.81
CA TYR A 159 -4.92 -23.21 -7.95
C TYR A 159 -5.17 -22.32 -6.72
N PRO A 160 -4.63 -22.64 -5.52
CA PRO A 160 -5.00 -21.96 -4.27
C PRO A 160 -4.36 -20.57 -4.09
N VAL A 161 -4.47 -19.73 -5.12
CA VAL A 161 -4.08 -18.33 -5.15
C VAL A 161 -5.28 -17.51 -5.59
N ILE A 162 -5.72 -16.63 -4.70
CA ILE A 162 -6.77 -15.65 -4.93
C ILE A 162 -6.12 -14.32 -5.28
N LEU A 163 -6.62 -13.66 -6.32
CA LEU A 163 -6.20 -12.34 -6.74
C LEU A 163 -7.35 -11.36 -6.56
N GLU A 164 -7.18 -10.39 -5.68
CA GLU A 164 -8.06 -9.23 -5.55
C GLU A 164 -7.48 -8.08 -6.35
N LEU A 165 -7.94 -7.93 -7.60
CA LEU A 165 -7.56 -6.82 -8.46
C LEU A 165 -8.39 -5.60 -8.11
N LEU A 166 -7.73 -4.55 -7.61
CA LEU A 166 -8.34 -3.25 -7.35
C LEU A 166 -8.11 -2.35 -8.56
N LEU A 167 -9.19 -2.02 -9.26
CA LEU A 167 -9.20 -1.15 -10.43
C LEU A 167 -9.64 0.26 -10.00
N PRO A 168 -8.75 1.26 -10.00
CA PRO A 168 -9.13 2.63 -9.71
C PRO A 168 -9.82 3.25 -10.93
N LEU A 169 -11.06 3.71 -10.75
CA LEU A 169 -11.91 4.19 -11.84
C LEU A 169 -12.16 5.69 -11.69
N ASP A 170 -12.27 6.40 -12.81
CA ASP A 170 -12.73 7.80 -12.81
C ASP A 170 -14.23 7.88 -12.51
N THR A 171 -15.01 6.96 -13.10
CA THR A 171 -16.46 6.87 -12.92
C THR A 171 -16.87 5.46 -12.47
N PRO A 172 -17.82 5.32 -11.54
CA PRO A 172 -18.35 4.01 -11.14
C PRO A 172 -18.89 3.23 -12.35
N VAL A 173 -18.55 1.95 -12.44
CA VAL A 173 -19.08 1.02 -13.44
C VAL A 173 -20.03 0.01 -12.76
N PRO A 174 -21.05 -0.52 -13.46
CA PRO A 174 -21.97 -1.50 -12.89
C PRO A 174 -21.26 -2.75 -12.36
N ASP A 175 -21.80 -3.41 -11.33
CA ASP A 175 -21.22 -4.66 -10.82
C ASP A 175 -21.22 -5.79 -11.87
N SER A 176 -22.10 -5.74 -12.86
CA SER A 176 -22.18 -6.69 -13.98
C SER A 176 -21.18 -6.41 -15.10
N PHE A 177 -20.18 -5.55 -14.88
CA PHE A 177 -19.28 -5.08 -15.93
C PHE A 177 -18.43 -6.21 -16.52
N TYR A 178 -18.00 -7.17 -15.70
CA TYR A 178 -17.39 -8.41 -16.18
C TYR A 178 -18.34 -9.58 -15.95
N PRO A 179 -18.51 -10.48 -16.93
CA PRO A 179 -19.25 -11.70 -16.72
C PRO A 179 -18.50 -12.63 -15.74
N MET A 180 -19.23 -13.29 -14.87
CA MET A 180 -18.65 -14.30 -13.96
C MET A 180 -17.99 -15.42 -14.77
N GLY A 181 -16.84 -15.89 -14.31
CA GLY A 181 -16.03 -16.85 -15.05
C GLY A 181 -15.15 -16.25 -16.15
N HIS A 182 -15.16 -14.92 -16.33
CA HIS A 182 -14.25 -14.23 -17.26
C HIS A 182 -12.79 -14.55 -16.94
N LEU A 183 -12.01 -14.86 -17.97
CA LEU A 183 -10.59 -15.16 -17.85
C LEU A 183 -9.75 -13.91 -18.12
N LEU A 184 -8.89 -13.57 -17.17
CA LEU A 184 -7.92 -12.50 -17.27
C LEU A 184 -6.51 -13.10 -17.26
N THR A 185 -5.75 -12.87 -18.33
CA THR A 185 -4.33 -13.25 -18.40
C THR A 185 -3.46 -12.03 -18.15
N LEU A 186 -2.83 -12.00 -16.98
CA LEU A 186 -1.88 -10.97 -16.59
C LEU A 186 -0.49 -11.30 -17.11
N LYS A 187 0.10 -10.34 -17.82
CA LYS A 187 1.48 -10.39 -18.31
C LYS A 187 2.29 -9.23 -17.75
N TYR A 188 3.51 -9.49 -17.30
CA TYR A 188 4.35 -8.53 -16.62
C TYR A 188 4.57 -7.25 -17.41
N LEU A 189 4.99 -7.37 -18.68
CA LEU A 189 5.34 -6.23 -19.54
C LEU A 189 4.13 -5.46 -20.07
N GLU A 190 2.92 -6.00 -19.96
CA GLU A 190 1.70 -5.36 -20.47
C GLU A 190 0.90 -4.73 -19.32
N HIS A 191 0.65 -5.49 -18.25
CA HIS A 191 -0.31 -5.11 -17.22
C HIS A 191 0.35 -4.46 -16.01
N ARG A 192 1.62 -4.80 -15.71
CA ARG A 192 2.35 -4.34 -14.52
C ARG A 192 1.47 -4.45 -13.26
N ALA A 193 0.84 -5.61 -13.09
CA ALA A 193 -0.09 -5.91 -12.01
C ALA A 193 0.68 -6.05 -10.68
N LEU A 194 0.78 -4.97 -9.92
CA LEU A 194 1.62 -4.84 -8.73
C LEU A 194 0.93 -5.44 -7.50
N ILE A 195 1.66 -6.23 -6.72
CA ILE A 195 1.21 -6.71 -5.41
C ILE A 195 1.31 -5.56 -4.39
N LEU A 196 0.17 -5.18 -3.79
CA LEU A 196 0.10 -4.26 -2.66
C LEU A 196 0.08 -4.97 -1.31
N HIS A 197 -0.50 -6.16 -1.26
CA HIS A 197 -0.68 -6.91 -0.03
C HIS A 197 -0.76 -8.41 -0.32
N ALA A 198 -0.17 -9.21 0.56
CA ALA A 198 -0.30 -10.65 0.55
C ALA A 198 -0.80 -11.14 1.92
N SER A 199 -1.75 -12.06 1.91
CA SER A 199 -2.36 -12.63 3.12
C SER A 199 -2.60 -14.11 2.95
N ARG A 200 -2.48 -14.85 4.05
CA ARG A 200 -2.91 -16.25 4.10
C ARG A 200 -4.36 -16.26 4.49
N THR A 201 -5.12 -17.00 3.71
CA THR A 201 -6.58 -17.09 3.76
C THR A 201 -6.98 -18.56 3.65
N GLY A 202 -8.28 -18.84 3.73
CA GLY A 202 -8.77 -20.21 3.74
C GLY A 202 -8.58 -20.89 5.09
N THR A 203 -8.75 -22.20 5.11
CA THR A 203 -8.72 -23.00 6.35
C THR A 203 -7.40 -23.76 6.49
N VAL A 204 -7.16 -24.35 7.65
CA VAL A 204 -5.99 -25.25 7.87
C VAL A 204 -5.97 -26.40 6.85
N LYS A 205 -7.13 -26.85 6.37
CA LYS A 205 -7.26 -27.95 5.40
C LYS A 205 -7.15 -27.48 3.95
N GLU A 206 -7.59 -26.26 3.68
CA GLU A 206 -7.61 -25.64 2.35
C GLU A 206 -6.91 -24.28 2.43
N PRO A 207 -5.58 -24.28 2.55
CA PRO A 207 -4.82 -23.04 2.66
C PRO A 207 -4.82 -22.32 1.31
N GLN A 208 -5.05 -21.00 1.36
CA GLN A 208 -5.08 -20.14 0.19
C GLN A 208 -4.18 -18.92 0.40
N LEU A 209 -3.58 -18.42 -0.67
CA LEU A 209 -2.87 -17.14 -0.68
C LEU A 209 -3.76 -16.09 -1.36
N CYS A 210 -4.16 -15.04 -0.64
CA CYS A 210 -4.85 -13.89 -1.22
C CYS A 210 -3.89 -12.73 -1.44
N LEU A 211 -3.78 -12.31 -2.70
CA LEU A 211 -2.96 -11.18 -3.15
C LEU A 211 -3.87 -10.02 -3.54
N THR A 212 -3.70 -8.87 -2.89
CA THR A 212 -4.31 -7.61 -3.34
C THR A 212 -3.38 -6.94 -4.33
N VAL A 213 -3.91 -6.64 -5.52
CA VAL A 213 -3.13 -6.22 -6.68
C VAL A 213 -3.72 -4.95 -7.26
N VAL A 214 -2.87 -4.03 -7.72
CA VAL A 214 -3.28 -2.84 -8.47
C VAL A 214 -2.58 -2.76 -9.81
N PRO A 215 -3.25 -2.24 -10.85
CA PRO A 215 -2.58 -1.93 -12.11
C PRO A 215 -1.65 -0.73 -11.93
N LEU A 216 -0.40 -0.83 -12.40
CA LEU A 216 0.44 0.36 -12.60
C LEU A 216 0.33 0.93 -14.01
N ALA A 217 -0.02 0.08 -14.99
CA ALA A 217 -0.22 0.48 -16.37
C ALA A 217 -1.67 0.21 -16.80
N PHE A 218 -2.39 1.26 -17.19
CA PHE A 218 -3.85 1.18 -17.40
C PHE A 218 -4.25 0.72 -18.81
N GLN A 219 -3.40 0.96 -19.81
CA GLN A 219 -3.75 0.83 -21.24
C GLN A 219 -4.18 -0.58 -21.66
N ASN A 220 -3.71 -1.62 -20.95
CA ASN A 220 -3.97 -3.01 -21.30
C ASN A 220 -5.13 -3.64 -20.53
N TYR A 221 -5.73 -2.91 -19.59
CA TYR A 221 -6.95 -3.36 -18.93
C TYR A 221 -8.15 -2.96 -19.76
N ARG A 222 -8.85 -3.98 -20.26
CA ARG A 222 -9.96 -3.84 -21.20
C ARG A 222 -11.21 -4.48 -20.65
N ASP A 223 -12.36 -3.98 -21.08
CA ASP A 223 -13.64 -4.62 -20.86
C ASP A 223 -13.76 -5.92 -21.69
N PRO A 224 -14.80 -6.74 -21.45
CA PRO A 224 -15.04 -7.96 -22.23
C PRO A 224 -15.22 -7.73 -23.74
N ASP A 225 -15.64 -6.52 -24.15
CA ASP A 225 -15.83 -6.12 -25.55
C ASP A 225 -14.54 -5.57 -26.18
N GLY A 226 -13.45 -5.47 -25.41
CA GLY A 226 -12.13 -5.03 -25.85
C GLY A 226 -11.90 -3.51 -25.77
N ASN A 227 -12.83 -2.74 -25.22
CA ASN A 227 -12.69 -1.29 -25.02
C ASN A 227 -11.80 -0.99 -23.80
N PRO A 228 -11.05 0.12 -23.80
CA PRO A 228 -10.27 0.56 -22.64
C PRO A 228 -11.18 0.85 -21.43
N LEU A 229 -10.74 0.43 -20.25
CA LEU A 229 -11.40 0.81 -19.01
C LEU A 229 -11.17 2.30 -18.67
N PRO A 230 -12.13 2.99 -18.03
CA PRO A 230 -11.97 4.37 -17.55
C PRO A 230 -11.13 4.42 -16.26
N LEU A 231 -9.89 3.90 -16.32
CA LEU A 231 -8.99 3.89 -15.18
C LEU A 231 -8.36 5.27 -14.95
N ALA A 232 -8.28 5.68 -13.69
CA ALA A 232 -7.65 6.93 -13.28
C ALA A 232 -6.77 6.70 -12.05
N THR A 233 -5.77 7.56 -11.86
CA THR A 233 -4.93 7.46 -10.66
C THR A 233 -5.75 7.86 -9.43
N PRO A 234 -5.75 7.03 -8.37
CA PRO A 234 -6.55 7.32 -7.19
C PRO A 234 -5.92 8.44 -6.35
N ASP A 235 -6.69 9.48 -6.08
CA ASP A 235 -6.39 10.49 -5.05
C ASP A 235 -7.70 10.90 -4.35
N PRO A 236 -7.86 10.67 -3.04
CA PRO A 236 -6.83 10.19 -2.11
C PRO A 236 -6.78 8.69 -1.87
N LEU A 237 -5.61 8.26 -1.37
CA LEU A 237 -5.46 6.95 -0.76
C LEU A 237 -5.88 6.98 0.72
N ARG A 238 -6.56 5.93 1.14
CA ARG A 238 -6.93 5.68 2.54
C ARG A 238 -6.01 4.60 3.09
N VAL A 239 -4.84 5.01 3.54
CA VAL A 239 -3.76 4.10 3.99
C VAL A 239 -4.16 3.20 5.17
N SER A 240 -5.14 3.64 5.97
CA SER A 240 -5.77 2.87 7.06
C SER A 240 -6.72 1.77 6.59
N ALA A 241 -7.11 1.74 5.31
CA ALA A 241 -7.98 0.70 4.78
C ALA A 241 -7.35 -0.69 4.94
N GLU A 242 -8.20 -1.65 5.28
CA GLU A 242 -7.82 -3.03 5.51
C GLU A 242 -7.72 -3.80 4.19
N PHE A 243 -6.82 -4.79 4.18
CA PHE A 243 -6.71 -5.79 3.12
C PHE A 243 -6.76 -7.18 3.75
N PRO A 244 -7.32 -8.20 3.07
CA PRO A 244 -8.05 -8.15 1.80
C PRO A 244 -9.34 -7.30 1.85
N VAL A 245 -9.78 -6.78 0.69
CA VAL A 245 -10.93 -5.87 0.58
C VAL A 245 -12.25 -6.64 0.63
N LEU A 246 -12.28 -7.85 0.07
CA LEU A 246 -13.48 -8.67 0.06
C LEU A 246 -13.56 -9.48 1.34
N THR A 247 -14.73 -9.47 1.96
CA THR A 247 -14.97 -10.07 3.28
C THR A 247 -14.70 -11.58 3.29
N GLU A 248 -14.94 -12.24 2.16
CA GLU A 248 -14.72 -13.67 1.97
C GLU A 248 -13.26 -14.11 2.10
N ASN A 249 -12.31 -13.18 1.98
CA ASN A 249 -10.88 -13.44 2.05
C ASN A 249 -10.23 -12.84 3.30
N LYS A 250 -11.00 -12.26 4.22
CA LYS A 250 -10.41 -11.80 5.47
C LYS A 250 -9.94 -13.03 6.26
N PRO A 251 -8.67 -13.04 6.75
CA PRO A 251 -8.23 -14.13 7.63
C PRO A 251 -9.13 -14.19 8.87
N GLU A 252 -9.51 -15.41 9.28
CA GLU A 252 -10.22 -15.65 10.55
C GLU A 252 -9.42 -15.18 11.77
#